data_AF-A0A955Z9T8-F1
#
_entry.id   AF-A0A955Z9T8-F1
#
_cell.length_a   1.000
_cell.length_b   1.000
_cell.length_c   1.000
_cell.angle_alpha   90.00
_cell.angle_beta   90.00
_cell.angle_gamma   90.00
#
_symmetry.space_group_name_H-M   'P 1'
#
loop_
_entity.id
_entity.type
_entity.pdbx_description
1 polymer ?
#
loop_
_entity_poly.entity_id
_entity_poly.type
_entity_poly.pdbx_seq_one_letter_code
_entity_poly.pdbx_strand_id
1 'polypeptide(L)'
;MNNDRRVRRSSDKWHALTHLCEAVRERSDVSAVAIVDASGSVLTGVGTAAELALLEQTASPAASGTWAGDLDERTRGTDVLARGFDARGMRFYLAALGTRVRAMPDATRAVQRILTA
;
A
#
# COMPACT_ATOMS: atom_id res chain seq x y z
N MET A 1 32.24 4.01 9.47
CA MET A 1 31.82 4.45 8.13
C MET A 1 30.77 3.53 7.45
N ASN A 2 29.90 2.82 8.20
CA ASN A 2 28.84 1.98 7.61
C ASN A 2 27.41 2.55 7.78
N ASN A 3 27.21 3.60 8.57
CA ASN A 3 25.87 4.11 8.89
C ASN A 3 25.30 4.99 7.76
N ASP A 4 26.13 5.89 7.18
CA ASP A 4 25.67 6.85 6.16
C ASP A 4 25.18 6.18 4.86
N ARG A 5 25.83 5.09 4.44
CA ARG A 5 25.40 4.34 3.25
C ARG A 5 24.05 3.66 3.45
N ARG A 6 23.74 3.25 4.68
CA ARG A 6 22.51 2.54 5.02
C ARG A 6 21.33 3.51 5.11
N VAL A 7 21.54 4.66 5.74
CA VAL A 7 20.54 5.75 5.84
C VAL A 7 20.16 6.25 4.45
N ARG A 8 21.15 6.49 3.58
CA ARG A 8 20.90 6.98 2.22
C ARG A 8 20.10 5.98 1.37
N ARG A 9 20.47 4.69 1.39
CA ARG A 9 19.72 3.63 0.70
C ARG A 9 18.29 3.48 1.22
N SER A 10 18.07 3.61 2.52
CA SER A 10 16.71 3.57 3.07
C SER A 10 15.90 4.78 2.60
N SER A 11 16.48 5.98 2.62
CA SER A 11 15.83 7.20 2.12
C SER A 11 15.47 7.10 0.63
N ASP A 12 16.36 6.56 -0.19
CA ASP A 12 16.13 6.38 -1.63
C ASP A 12 15.00 5.36 -1.89
N LYS A 13 14.91 4.30 -1.08
CA LYS A 13 13.82 3.33 -1.14
C LYS A 13 12.48 3.95 -0.75
N TRP A 14 12.45 4.75 0.31
CA TRP A 14 11.24 5.43 0.74
C TRP A 14 10.70 6.37 -0.33
N HIS A 15 11.57 7.17 -0.95
CA HIS A 15 11.20 8.00 -2.10
C HIS A 15 10.68 7.20 -3.28
N ALA A 16 11.33 6.08 -3.63
CA ALA A 16 10.88 5.22 -4.73
C ALA A 16 9.49 4.63 -4.46
N LEU A 17 9.18 4.25 -3.22
CA LEU A 17 7.87 3.73 -2.84
C LEU A 17 6.79 4.80 -2.89
N THR A 18 7.08 6.02 -2.41
CA THR A 18 6.14 7.15 -2.50
C THR A 18 5.81 7.47 -3.96
N HIS A 19 6.81 7.58 -4.84
CA HIS A 19 6.58 7.80 -6.27
C HIS A 19 5.80 6.68 -6.94
N LEU A 20 5.99 5.43 -6.51
CA LEU A 20 5.19 4.33 -7.00
C LEU A 20 3.72 4.46 -6.58
N CYS A 21 3.44 4.82 -5.32
CA CYS A 21 2.08 5.10 -4.85
C CYS A 21 1.43 6.25 -5.64
N GLU A 22 2.18 7.33 -5.92
CA GLU A 22 1.71 8.45 -6.75
C GLU A 22 1.34 7.96 -8.16
N ALA A 23 2.24 7.22 -8.81
CA ALA A 23 2.02 6.70 -10.16
C ALA A 23 0.85 5.71 -10.23
N VAL A 24 0.66 4.89 -9.19
CA VAL A 24 -0.49 3.97 -9.10
C VAL A 24 -1.79 4.74 -8.92
N ARG A 25 -1.80 5.79 -8.10
CA ARG A 25 -2.96 6.67 -7.90
C ARG A 25 -3.31 7.46 -9.16
N GLU A 26 -2.33 7.88 -9.94
CA GLU A 26 -2.57 8.62 -11.18
C GLU A 26 -3.08 7.71 -12.32
N ARG A 27 -2.64 6.46 -12.35
CA ARG A 27 -3.01 5.48 -13.39
C ARG A 27 -4.24 4.64 -13.08
N SER A 28 -4.59 4.55 -11.80
CA SER A 28 -5.78 3.86 -11.34
C SER A 28 -6.75 4.92 -10.85
N ASP A 29 -8.03 4.84 -11.20
CA ASP A 29 -9.04 5.81 -10.74
C ASP A 29 -9.35 5.55 -9.25
N VAL A 30 -8.37 5.84 -8.39
CA VAL A 30 -8.37 5.60 -6.95
C VAL A 30 -8.08 6.89 -6.22
N SER A 31 -8.78 7.10 -5.11
CA SER A 31 -8.63 8.30 -4.29
C SER A 31 -7.41 8.23 -3.38
N ALA A 32 -7.04 7.01 -2.94
CA ALA A 32 -5.84 6.78 -2.13
C ALA A 32 -5.16 5.44 -2.42
N VAL A 33 -3.85 5.38 -2.18
CA VAL A 33 -3.00 4.18 -2.26
C VAL A 33 -2.01 4.21 -1.12
N ALA A 34 -1.83 3.09 -0.42
CA ALA A 34 -0.85 2.97 0.66
C ALA A 34 -0.17 1.60 0.68
N ILE A 35 1.06 1.58 1.20
CA ILE A 35 1.78 0.38 1.57
C ILE A 35 1.70 0.24 3.08
N VAL A 36 1.17 -0.88 3.53
CA VAL A 36 0.92 -1.20 4.93
C VAL A 36 1.75 -2.43 5.29
N ASP A 37 2.36 -2.44 6.47
CA ASP A 37 3.07 -3.63 6.95
C ASP A 37 2.12 -4.68 7.57
N ALA A 38 2.68 -5.80 8.01
CA ALA A 38 1.93 -6.87 8.67
C ALA A 38 1.20 -6.44 9.95
N SER A 39 1.66 -5.36 10.60
CA SER A 39 1.10 -4.83 11.84
C SER A 39 -0.09 -3.88 11.59
N GLY A 40 -0.33 -3.48 10.34
CA GLY A 40 -1.35 -2.48 10.00
C GLY A 40 -0.83 -1.05 9.95
N SER A 41 0.50 -0.84 10.04
CA SER A 41 1.09 0.50 10.01
C SER A 41 1.35 0.94 8.57
N VAL A 42 0.94 2.16 8.19
CA VAL A 42 1.29 2.73 6.88
C VAL A 42 2.78 3.09 6.85
N LEU A 43 3.47 2.52 5.88
CA LEU A 43 4.88 2.79 5.60
C LEU A 43 5.01 4.00 4.68
N THR A 44 4.20 4.07 3.63
CA THR A 44 4.04 5.24 2.77
C THR A 44 2.72 5.16 2.03
N GLY A 45 2.16 6.29 1.65
CA GLY A 45 0.91 6.35 0.90
C GLY A 45 0.62 7.74 0.39
N VAL A 46 -0.34 7.79 -0.53
CA VAL A 46 -0.82 9.01 -1.17
C VAL A 46 -2.34 9.02 -1.05
N GLY A 47 -2.89 10.09 -0.51
CA GLY A 47 -4.30 10.24 -0.18
C GLY A 47 -4.47 11.27 0.94
N THR A 48 -5.70 11.54 1.34
CA THR A 48 -5.99 12.33 2.54
C THR A 48 -5.65 11.53 3.81
N ALA A 49 -5.42 12.23 4.92
CA ALA A 49 -5.13 11.57 6.21
C ALA A 49 -6.23 10.59 6.63
N ALA A 50 -7.50 10.90 6.35
CA ALA A 50 -8.63 10.03 6.63
C ALA A 50 -8.62 8.74 5.80
N GLU A 51 -8.26 8.84 4.51
CA GLU A 51 -8.16 7.69 3.62
C GLU A 51 -7.00 6.78 3.99
N LEU A 52 -5.85 7.35 4.36
CA LEU A 52 -4.70 6.57 4.81
C LEU A 52 -5.01 5.84 6.13
N ALA A 53 -5.69 6.50 7.08
CA ALA A 53 -6.15 5.87 8.32
C ALA A 53 -7.19 4.76 8.07
N LEU A 54 -8.02 4.89 7.03
CA LEU A 54 -8.92 3.82 6.59
C LEU A 54 -8.11 2.64 6.01
N LEU A 55 -7.11 2.91 5.18
CA LEU A 55 -6.24 1.87 4.61
C LEU A 55 -5.45 1.12 5.69
N GLU A 56 -4.97 1.77 6.75
CA GLU A 56 -4.33 1.10 7.91
C GLU A 56 -5.21 0.02 8.52
N GLN A 57 -6.48 0.35 8.73
CA GLN A 57 -7.45 -0.53 9.39
C GLN A 57 -7.96 -1.64 8.47
N THR A 58 -7.93 -1.42 7.15
CA THR A 58 -8.62 -2.29 6.18
C THR A 58 -7.68 -3.13 5.31
N ALA A 59 -6.41 -2.75 5.17
CA ALA A 59 -5.47 -3.39 4.25
C ALA A 59 -5.25 -4.89 4.51
N SER A 60 -5.01 -5.27 5.78
CA SER A 60 -4.78 -6.67 6.15
C SER A 60 -6.07 -7.53 5.99
N PRO A 61 -7.23 -7.13 6.54
CA PRO A 61 -8.50 -7.84 6.31
C PRO A 61 -8.90 -7.97 4.84
N ALA A 62 -8.70 -6.90 4.06
CA ALA A 62 -9.00 -6.91 2.62
C ALA A 62 -8.06 -7.86 1.86
N ALA A 63 -6.78 -7.93 2.24
CA ALA A 63 -5.80 -8.81 1.60
C ALA A 63 -5.98 -10.29 1.97
N SER A 64 -6.52 -10.60 3.15
CA SER A 64 -6.83 -11.98 3.58
C SER A 64 -8.15 -12.51 3.04
N GLY A 65 -8.93 -11.69 2.33
CA GLY A 65 -10.26 -12.06 1.86
C GLY A 65 -11.29 -12.18 2.99
N THR A 66 -10.95 -11.70 4.20
CA THR A 66 -11.86 -11.65 5.35
C THR A 66 -12.75 -10.41 5.24
N TRP A 67 -13.43 -10.29 4.11
CA TRP A 67 -14.34 -9.19 3.80
C TRP A 67 -15.65 -9.40 4.58
N ALA A 68 -15.68 -8.98 5.84
CA ALA A 68 -16.86 -9.00 6.68
C ALA A 68 -17.67 -7.71 6.47
N GLY A 69 -19.01 -7.79 6.51
CA GLY A 69 -19.93 -6.68 6.24
C GLY A 69 -19.69 -5.39 7.05
N ASP A 70 -19.01 -5.47 8.20
CA ASP A 70 -18.64 -4.32 9.03
C ASP A 70 -17.65 -3.35 8.35
N LEU A 71 -16.92 -3.80 7.32
CA LEU A 71 -15.99 -2.95 6.58
C LEU A 71 -16.66 -2.15 5.45
N ASP A 72 -17.77 -2.62 4.88
CA ASP A 72 -18.54 -1.88 3.86
C ASP A 72 -19.18 -0.60 4.44
N GLU A 73 -19.64 -0.64 5.70
CA GLU A 73 -20.09 0.55 6.42
C GLU A 73 -18.95 1.55 6.66
N ARG A 74 -17.75 1.04 6.96
CA ARG A 74 -16.55 1.86 7.19
C ARG A 74 -16.02 2.50 5.92
N THR A 75 -16.15 1.82 4.78
CA THR A 75 -15.70 2.33 3.48
C THR A 75 -16.76 3.17 2.77
N ARG A 76 -17.98 3.25 3.33
CA ARG A 76 -19.11 4.04 2.79
C ARG A 76 -19.39 3.74 1.31
N GLY A 77 -19.23 2.50 0.89
CA GLY A 77 -19.41 2.08 -0.50
C GLY A 77 -18.23 2.37 -1.43
N THR A 78 -17.04 2.65 -0.89
CA THR A 78 -15.78 2.74 -1.64
C THR A 78 -15.09 1.38 -1.65
N ASP A 79 -14.78 0.82 -2.81
CA ASP A 79 -14.08 -0.46 -2.86
C ASP A 79 -12.66 -0.30 -2.29
N VAL A 80 -12.31 -1.19 -1.34
CA VAL A 80 -10.95 -1.34 -0.84
C VAL A 80 -10.32 -2.53 -1.53
N LEU A 81 -9.24 -2.31 -2.26
CA LEU A 81 -8.53 -3.39 -2.92
C LEU A 81 -7.15 -3.50 -2.30
N ALA A 82 -6.81 -4.67 -1.77
CA ALA A 82 -5.53 -4.93 -1.16
C ALA A 82 -4.88 -6.18 -1.74
N ARG A 83 -3.55 -6.12 -1.92
CA ARG A 83 -2.75 -7.29 -2.28
C ARG A 83 -1.54 -7.42 -1.37
N GLY A 84 -1.46 -8.57 -0.72
CA GLY A 84 -0.29 -8.94 0.07
C GLY A 84 0.90 -9.35 -0.80
N PHE A 85 2.10 -8.97 -0.39
CA PHE A 85 3.35 -9.42 -0.99
C PHE A 85 4.43 -9.56 0.09
N ASP A 86 5.41 -10.41 -0.17
CA ASP A 86 6.51 -10.67 0.77
C ASP A 86 7.78 -9.98 0.26
N ALA A 87 8.48 -9.28 1.16
CA ALA A 87 9.80 -8.73 0.89
C ALA A 87 10.70 -8.88 2.11
N ARG A 88 11.92 -9.40 1.89
CA ARG A 88 12.94 -9.61 2.94
C ARG A 88 12.42 -10.40 4.16
N GLY A 89 11.51 -11.35 3.92
CA GLY A 89 10.89 -12.17 4.97
C GLY A 89 9.79 -11.48 5.77
N MET A 90 9.40 -10.26 5.40
CA MET A 90 8.29 -9.51 5.99
C MET A 90 7.11 -9.46 5.02
N ARG A 91 5.90 -9.56 5.58
CA ARG A 91 4.64 -9.39 4.85
C ARG A 91 4.29 -7.90 4.77
N PHE A 92 3.89 -7.47 3.59
CA PHE A 92 3.36 -6.14 3.33
C PHE A 92 2.07 -6.25 2.52
N TYR A 93 1.33 -5.15 2.48
CA TYR A 93 0.08 -5.01 1.75
C TYR A 93 0.13 -3.73 0.94
N LEU A 94 -0.14 -3.81 -0.36
CA LEU A 94 -0.48 -2.65 -1.17
C LEU A 94 -2.00 -2.53 -1.16
N ALA A 95 -2.53 -1.44 -0.62
CA ALA A 95 -3.95 -1.21 -0.50
C ALA A 95 -4.36 0.10 -1.20
N ALA A 96 -5.54 0.12 -1.82
CA ALA A 96 -6.07 1.29 -2.51
C ALA A 96 -7.58 1.44 -2.25
N LEU A 97 -8.03 2.70 -2.23
CA LEU A 97 -9.42 3.10 -2.11
C LEU A 97 -9.92 3.61 -3.47
N GLY A 98 -10.89 2.95 -4.07
CA GLY A 98 -11.51 3.43 -5.31
C GLY A 98 -12.32 2.35 -6.02
N THR A 99 -13.25 2.77 -6.87
CA THR A 99 -14.31 1.92 -7.44
C THR A 99 -13.83 0.93 -8.53
N ARG A 100 -12.59 1.06 -9.03
CA ARG A 100 -11.98 0.17 -10.03
C ARG A 100 -10.45 0.25 -10.03
N VAL A 101 -9.76 -0.82 -9.63
CA VAL A 101 -8.29 -0.90 -9.75
C VAL A 101 -7.88 -1.89 -10.82
N ARG A 102 -7.78 -1.42 -12.07
CA ARG A 102 -7.35 -2.26 -13.21
C ARG A 102 -5.86 -2.59 -13.19
N ALA A 103 -5.02 -1.80 -12.51
CA ALA A 103 -3.55 -1.89 -12.58
C ALA A 103 -2.89 -2.61 -11.38
N MET A 104 -3.68 -3.15 -10.44
CA MET A 104 -3.17 -3.71 -9.18
C MET A 104 -2.10 -4.82 -9.36
N PRO A 105 -2.23 -5.74 -10.34
CA PRO A 105 -1.25 -6.83 -10.46
C PRO A 105 0.16 -6.39 -10.81
N ASP A 106 0.29 -5.37 -11.66
CA ASP A 106 1.58 -4.86 -12.10
C ASP A 106 2.20 -3.92 -11.06
N ALA A 107 1.36 -3.17 -10.34
CA ALA A 107 1.79 -2.36 -9.21
C ALA A 107 2.46 -3.21 -8.12
N THR A 108 1.85 -4.35 -7.75
CA THR A 108 2.41 -5.24 -6.72
C THR A 108 3.76 -5.83 -7.14
N ARG A 109 3.93 -6.21 -8.41
CA ARG A 109 5.23 -6.69 -8.92
C ARG A 109 6.31 -5.61 -8.86
N ALA A 110 5.96 -4.36 -9.13
CA ALA A 110 6.88 -3.24 -9.02
C ALA A 110 7.31 -2.99 -7.57
N VAL A 111 6.37 -2.98 -6.62
CA VAL A 111 6.67 -2.83 -5.19
C VAL A 111 7.63 -3.93 -4.72
N GLN A 112 7.36 -5.19 -5.09
CA GLN A 112 8.16 -6.34 -4.68
C GLN A 112 9.62 -6.20 -5.15
N ARG A 113 9.85 -5.77 -6.40
CA ARG A 113 11.22 -5.56 -6.94
C ARG A 113 12.01 -4.50 -6.17
N ILE A 114 11.37 -3.37 -5.79
CA ILE A 114 12.03 -2.27 -5.07
C ILE A 114 12.50 -2.72 -3.68
N LEU A 115 11.67 -3.52 -3.00
CA LEU A 115 11.96 -3.97 -1.64
C LEU A 115 12.98 -5.12 -1.59
N THR A 116 13.03 -5.96 -2.63
CA THR A 116 14.02 -7.05 -2.74
C THR A 116 15.39 -6.61 -3.30
N ALA A 117 15.48 -5.45 -3.97
CA ALA A 117 16.75 -4.85 -4.39
C ALA A 117 17.59 -4.34 -3.20
#